data_AF-A0A8X6LHP4-F1
#
_entry.id   AF-A0A8X6LHP4-F1
#
_cell.length_a   1.000
_cell.length_b   1.000
_cell.length_c   1.000
_cell.angle_alpha   90.00
_cell.angle_beta   90.00
_cell.angle_gamma   90.00
#
_symmetry.space_group_name_H-M   'P 1'
#
loop_
_entity.id
_entity.type
_entity.pdbx_description
1 polymer ?
#
loop_
_entity_poly.entity_id
_entity_poly.type
_entity_poly.pdbx_seq_one_letter_code
_entity_poly.pdbx_strand_id
1 'polypeptide(L)'
;NKCPREIQKAVFRRQLIIGYSRQLPLVIHCREAHEDCIKIILETIPYDYTFHLHCFAENWYWADRWLKTFPNVYIGITNLVTFASRYELRDVAERIPLDRLLLETDAPYCIPKIIFIALLIIQCLTLFQNVFCALDIHILVWLCMLESRLLL
;
A
#
# COMPACT_ATOMS: atom_id res chain seq x y z
N ASN A 1 3.14 15.68 12.09
CA ASN A 1 3.50 14.38 12.72
C ASN A 1 3.72 14.57 14.20
N LYS A 2 2.86 14.04 15.09
CA LYS A 2 2.97 14.24 16.55
C LYS A 2 3.15 12.95 17.37
N CYS A 3 3.05 11.78 16.76
CA CYS A 3 3.18 10.50 17.46
C CYS A 3 4.65 10.03 17.52
N PRO A 4 5.23 9.77 18.71
CA PRO A 4 6.58 9.21 18.84
C PRO A 4 6.76 7.89 18.06
N ARG A 5 7.93 7.71 17.44
CA ARG A 5 8.24 6.53 16.61
C ARG A 5 8.06 5.21 17.36
N GLU A 6 8.49 5.15 18.62
CA GLU A 6 8.36 3.94 19.44
C GLU A 6 6.90 3.56 19.70
N ILE A 7 6.01 4.54 19.87
CA ILE A 7 4.57 4.29 20.02
C ILE A 7 3.99 3.75 18.70
N GLN A 8 4.38 4.32 17.56
CA GLN A 8 3.95 3.80 16.25
C GLN A 8 4.38 2.35 16.06
N LYS A 9 5.65 2.03 16.33
CA LYS A 9 6.19 0.65 16.24
C LYS A 9 5.47 -0.32 17.18
N ALA A 10 5.17 0.09 18.41
CA ALA A 10 4.46 -0.74 19.38
C ALA A 10 3.02 -1.03 18.95
N VAL A 11 2.30 0.00 18.46
CA VAL A 11 0.92 -0.14 17.97
C VAL A 11 0.89 -0.98 16.69
N PHE A 12 1.83 -0.77 15.77
CA PHE A 12 1.97 -1.55 14.54
C PHE A 12 2.13 -3.04 14.86
N ARG A 13 3.09 -3.41 15.73
CA ARG A 13 3.25 -4.80 16.21
C ARG A 13 1.96 -5.39 16.79
N ARG A 14 1.30 -4.65 17.68
CA ARG A 14 0.08 -5.13 18.33
C ARG A 14 -1.04 -5.40 17.33
N GLN A 15 -1.23 -4.50 16.37
CA GLN A 15 -2.27 -4.65 15.36
C GLN A 15 -1.93 -5.75 14.33
N LEU A 16 -0.65 -5.95 13.99
CA LEU A 16 -0.21 -7.10 13.18
C LEU A 16 -0.62 -8.43 13.84
N ILE A 17 -0.37 -8.57 15.15
CA ILE A 17 -0.76 -9.75 15.93
C ILE A 17 -2.28 -9.93 15.92
N ILE A 18 -3.04 -8.85 16.08
CA ILE A 18 -4.51 -8.90 16.06
C ILE A 18 -5.00 -9.37 14.69
N GLY A 19 -4.55 -8.75 13.59
CA GLY A 19 -4.98 -9.13 12.24
C GLY A 19 -4.61 -10.57 11.90
N TYR A 20 -3.39 -10.98 12.23
CA TYR A 20 -2.91 -12.36 12.10
C TYR A 20 -3.79 -13.35 12.89
N SER A 21 -4.06 -13.07 14.17
CA SER A 21 -4.90 -13.93 15.02
C SER A 21 -6.33 -14.11 14.49
N ARG A 22 -6.80 -13.17 13.66
CA ARG A 22 -8.12 -13.16 13.03
C ARG A 22 -8.12 -13.70 11.61
N GLN A 23 -6.95 -14.10 11.09
CA GLN A 23 -6.79 -14.61 9.73
C GLN A 23 -7.30 -13.63 8.65
N LEU A 24 -7.16 -12.33 8.89
CA LEU A 24 -7.58 -11.28 7.96
C LEU A 24 -6.39 -10.73 7.16
N PRO A 25 -6.54 -10.47 5.85
CA PRO A 25 -5.56 -9.71 5.10
C PRO A 25 -5.29 -8.36 5.75
N LEU A 26 -4.02 -7.94 5.74
CA LEU A 26 -3.61 -6.67 6.37
C LEU A 26 -3.51 -5.56 5.35
N VAL A 27 -3.82 -4.34 5.76
CA VAL A 27 -3.56 -3.13 4.97
C VAL A 27 -2.57 -2.27 5.72
N ILE A 28 -1.37 -2.16 5.16
CA ILE A 28 -0.20 -1.55 5.78
C ILE A 28 0.11 -0.27 5.05
N HIS A 29 0.13 0.83 5.80
CA HIS A 29 0.65 2.10 5.31
C HIS A 29 2.08 2.28 5.83
N CYS A 30 3.00 2.58 4.91
CA CYS A 30 4.41 2.77 5.23
C CYS A 30 4.99 3.89 4.36
N ARG A 31 5.43 4.98 4.99
CA ARG A 31 6.16 6.08 4.34
C ARG A 31 7.43 6.39 5.09
N GLU A 32 8.56 6.58 4.40
CA GLU A 32 9.85 6.92 5.04
C GLU A 32 10.29 5.96 6.18
N ALA A 33 9.74 4.74 6.25
CA ALA A 33 9.97 3.78 7.33
C ALA A 33 10.00 2.31 6.86
N HIS A 34 10.33 2.08 5.59
CA HIS A 34 10.30 0.74 4.99
C HIS A 34 11.16 -0.28 5.71
N GLU A 35 12.38 0.10 6.14
CA GLU A 35 13.26 -0.85 6.84
C GLU A 35 12.66 -1.30 8.18
N ASP A 36 12.13 -0.36 8.95
CA ASP A 36 11.45 -0.65 10.21
C ASP A 36 10.21 -1.51 9.97
N CYS A 37 9.40 -1.21 8.95
CA CYS A 37 8.19 -1.98 8.65
C CYS A 37 8.51 -3.41 8.21
N ILE A 38 9.46 -3.59 7.29
CA ILE A 38 9.91 -4.91 6.82
C ILE A 38 10.41 -5.73 8.02
N LYS A 39 11.29 -5.14 8.84
CA LYS A 39 11.85 -5.81 10.03
C LYS A 39 10.73 -6.22 10.99
N ILE A 40 9.82 -5.31 11.30
CA ILE A 40 8.73 -5.60 12.25
C ILE A 40 7.80 -6.69 11.73
N ILE A 41 7.44 -6.69 10.45
CA ILE A 41 6.57 -7.72 9.87
C ILE A 41 7.24 -9.09 10.00
N LEU A 42 8.51 -9.21 9.61
CA LEU A 42 9.28 -10.46 9.71
C LEU A 42 9.45 -10.95 11.16
N GLU A 43 9.50 -10.04 12.14
CA GLU A 43 9.55 -10.38 13.57
C GLU A 43 8.20 -10.81 14.15
N THR A 44 7.07 -10.42 13.53
CA THR A 44 5.75 -10.46 14.18
C THR A 44 4.79 -11.48 13.58
N ILE A 45 4.82 -11.69 12.27
CA ILE A 45 3.90 -12.59 11.55
C ILE A 45 4.68 -13.43 10.53
N PRO A 46 4.12 -14.56 10.04
CA PRO A 46 4.77 -15.36 8.99
C PRO A 46 5.12 -14.51 7.76
N TYR A 47 6.30 -14.75 7.17
CA TYR A 47 6.78 -13.99 6.02
C TYR A 47 5.91 -14.15 4.76
N ASP A 48 5.12 -15.22 4.68
CA ASP A 48 4.17 -15.50 3.62
C ASP A 48 2.75 -15.01 3.93
N TYR A 49 2.55 -14.23 4.99
CA TYR A 49 1.23 -13.67 5.28
C TYR A 49 0.81 -12.66 4.19
N THR A 50 -0.48 -12.65 3.87
CA THR A 50 -1.02 -11.76 2.82
C THR A 50 -1.27 -10.37 3.37
N PHE A 51 -0.70 -9.36 2.70
CA PHE A 51 -0.96 -7.97 3.02
C PHE A 51 -0.84 -7.05 1.80
N HIS A 52 -1.49 -5.91 1.90
CA HIS A 52 -1.50 -4.85 0.91
C HIS A 52 -0.74 -3.64 1.45
N LEU A 53 0.26 -3.18 0.71
CA LEU A 53 0.93 -1.89 0.93
C LEU A 53 0.11 -0.78 0.29
N HIS A 54 -0.73 -0.16 1.10
CA HIS A 54 -1.65 0.88 0.70
C HIS A 54 -0.93 2.19 0.40
N CYS A 55 -1.35 2.86 -0.67
CA CYS A 55 -0.89 4.17 -1.10
C CYS A 55 0.65 4.22 -1.22
N PHE A 56 1.21 3.25 -1.95
CA PHE A 56 2.64 3.21 -2.21
C PHE A 56 3.06 4.43 -3.04
N ALA A 57 4.05 5.17 -2.56
CA ALA A 57 4.45 6.45 -3.13
C ALA A 57 5.98 6.60 -3.25
N GLU A 58 6.69 5.47 -3.24
CA GLU A 58 8.16 5.39 -3.12
C GLU A 58 8.74 4.85 -4.44
N ASN A 59 10.06 4.70 -4.52
CA ASN A 59 10.74 4.31 -5.76
C ASN A 59 10.82 2.77 -5.96
N TRP A 60 11.31 2.36 -7.14
CA TRP A 60 11.45 0.95 -7.49
C TRP A 60 12.33 0.16 -6.52
N TYR A 61 13.38 0.77 -5.96
CA TYR A 61 14.23 0.08 -5.00
C TYR A 61 13.42 -0.46 -3.82
N TRP A 62 12.50 0.33 -3.28
CA TRP A 62 11.62 -0.12 -2.22
C TRP A 62 10.60 -1.15 -2.71
N ALA A 63 9.94 -0.90 -3.85
CA ALA A 63 8.95 -1.82 -4.41
C ALA A 63 9.53 -3.23 -4.64
N ASP A 64 10.70 -3.31 -5.28
CA ASP A 64 11.45 -4.55 -5.51
C ASP A 64 11.84 -5.24 -4.20
N ARG A 65 12.29 -4.47 -3.20
CA ARG A 65 12.64 -5.02 -1.88
C ARG A 65 11.43 -5.65 -1.20
N TRP A 66 10.25 -5.03 -1.27
CA TRP A 66 9.01 -5.61 -0.73
C TRP A 66 8.61 -6.88 -1.48
N LEU A 67 8.58 -6.84 -2.82
CA LEU A 67 8.19 -7.97 -3.66
C LEU A 67 9.11 -9.19 -3.47
N LYS A 68 10.42 -8.96 -3.31
CA LYS A 68 11.41 -10.02 -3.03
C LYS A 68 11.32 -10.59 -1.62
N THR A 69 10.97 -9.75 -0.65
CA THR A 69 10.94 -10.17 0.77
C THR A 69 9.66 -10.94 1.09
N PHE A 70 8.52 -10.55 0.52
CA PHE A 70 7.22 -11.11 0.85
C PHE A 70 6.56 -11.72 -0.39
N PRO A 71 6.31 -13.03 -0.43
CA PRO A 71 5.68 -13.68 -1.58
C PRO A 71 4.23 -13.26 -1.77
N ASN A 72 3.55 -12.79 -0.73
CA ASN A 72 2.11 -12.44 -0.75
C ASN A 72 1.83 -10.95 -0.45
N VAL A 73 2.78 -10.06 -0.73
CA VAL A 73 2.55 -8.60 -0.66
C VAL A 73 1.92 -8.04 -1.95
N TYR A 74 0.88 -7.23 -1.82
CA TYR A 74 0.30 -6.51 -2.95
C TYR A 74 0.64 -5.03 -2.83
N ILE A 75 0.99 -4.36 -3.92
CA ILE A 75 1.36 -2.94 -3.93
C ILE A 75 0.20 -2.13 -4.50
N GLY A 76 -0.31 -1.21 -3.70
CA GLY A 76 -1.37 -0.32 -4.08
C GLY A 76 -0.86 0.99 -4.69
N ILE A 77 -1.34 1.29 -5.89
CA ILE A 77 -1.01 2.52 -6.62
C ILE A 77 -2.26 3.40 -6.69
N THR A 78 -2.12 4.62 -6.18
CA THR A 78 -3.17 5.63 -6.23
C THR A 78 -3.03 6.54 -7.45
N ASN A 79 -3.98 7.47 -7.60
CA ASN A 79 -3.93 8.53 -8.60
C ASN A 79 -2.69 9.45 -8.49
N LEU A 80 -1.85 9.31 -7.46
CA LEU A 80 -0.54 9.98 -7.39
C LEU A 80 0.30 9.72 -8.65
N VAL A 81 0.11 8.59 -9.33
CA VAL A 81 0.78 8.27 -10.60
C VAL A 81 0.52 9.32 -11.70
N THR A 82 -0.62 10.01 -11.62
CA THR A 82 -1.02 11.07 -12.58
C THR A 82 -0.34 12.42 -12.30
N PHE A 83 0.38 12.57 -11.19
CA PHE A 83 0.97 13.83 -10.79
C PHE A 83 2.30 14.01 -11.53
N ALA A 84 2.52 15.17 -12.16
CA ALA A 84 3.73 15.43 -12.94
C ALA A 84 5.03 15.15 -12.17
N SER A 85 5.06 15.48 -10.86
CA SER A 85 6.21 15.27 -9.97
C SER A 85 6.52 13.81 -9.63
N ARG A 86 5.59 12.88 -9.88
CA ARG A 86 5.70 11.47 -9.45
C ARG A 86 6.24 10.56 -10.56
N TYR A 87 7.41 10.90 -11.10
CA TYR A 87 8.04 10.11 -12.16
C TYR A 87 8.49 8.72 -11.66
N GLU A 88 9.03 8.63 -10.45
CA GLU A 88 9.46 7.35 -9.85
C GLU A 88 8.28 6.40 -9.64
N LEU A 89 7.11 6.93 -9.32
CA LEU A 89 5.91 6.11 -9.12
C LEU A 89 5.39 5.53 -10.44
N ARG A 90 5.61 6.22 -11.57
CA ARG A 90 5.31 5.67 -12.91
C ARG A 90 6.25 4.52 -13.25
N ASP A 91 7.56 4.66 -13.01
CA ASP A 91 8.53 3.55 -13.17
C ASP A 91 8.14 2.34 -12.33
N VAL A 92 7.70 2.57 -11.09
CA VAL A 92 7.19 1.50 -10.23
C VAL A 92 5.96 0.82 -10.85
N ALA A 93 4.96 1.59 -11.27
CA ALA A 93 3.73 1.04 -11.85
C ALA A 93 3.98 0.23 -13.13
N GLU A 94 4.99 0.60 -13.93
CA GLU A 94 5.37 -0.14 -15.15
C GLU A 94 6.07 -1.48 -14.86
N ARG A 95 6.71 -1.61 -13.69
CA ARG A 95 7.58 -2.74 -13.37
C ARG A 95 6.98 -3.74 -12.38
N ILE A 96 5.96 -3.35 -11.61
CA ILE A 96 5.27 -4.27 -10.71
C ILE A 96 4.54 -5.36 -11.54
N PRO A 97 4.70 -6.65 -11.19
CA PRO A 97 3.90 -7.71 -11.78
C PRO A 97 2.40 -7.46 -11.62
N LEU A 98 1.62 -7.62 -12.70
CA LEU A 98 0.18 -7.28 -12.69
C LEU A 98 -0.63 -8.09 -11.66
N ASP A 99 -0.20 -9.30 -11.33
CA ASP A 99 -0.78 -10.16 -10.28
C ASP A 99 -0.47 -9.69 -8.85
N ARG A 100 0.37 -8.65 -8.70
CA ARG A 100 0.79 -8.05 -7.42
C ARG A 100 0.45 -6.57 -7.33
N LEU A 101 -0.22 -5.99 -8.33
CA LEU A 101 -0.62 -4.59 -8.41
C LEU A 101 -2.10 -4.42 -7.99
N LEU A 102 -2.37 -3.46 -7.12
CA LEU A 102 -3.72 -3.03 -6.76
C LEU A 102 -3.92 -1.56 -7.15
N LEU A 103 -5.12 -1.24 -7.62
CA LEU A 103 -5.52 0.13 -7.95
C LEU A 103 -6.34 0.72 -6.81
N GLU A 104 -6.01 1.95 -6.43
CA GLU A 104 -6.62 2.63 -5.30
C GLU A 104 -7.01 4.06 -5.68
N THR A 105 -8.08 4.57 -5.07
CA THR A 105 -8.43 6.00 -5.23
C THR A 105 -7.86 6.86 -4.13
N ASP A 106 -7.77 6.33 -2.90
CA ASP A 106 -7.43 7.07 -1.68
C ASP A 106 -8.21 8.40 -1.61
N ALA A 107 -9.49 8.32 -1.97
CA ALA A 107 -10.39 9.45 -1.90
C ALA A 107 -10.64 9.84 -0.43
N PRO A 108 -10.70 11.14 -0.12
CA PRO A 108 -10.82 12.29 -1.02
C PRO A 108 -9.48 12.95 -1.42
N TYR A 109 -8.33 12.32 -1.17
CA TYR A 109 -7.03 13.00 -1.16
C TYR A 109 -6.31 12.96 -2.50
N CYS A 110 -6.25 11.78 -3.11
CA CYS A 110 -5.52 11.57 -4.36
C CYS A 110 -6.41 11.90 -5.58
N ILE A 111 -6.79 13.18 -5.74
CA ILE A 111 -7.58 13.62 -6.90
C ILE A 111 -6.71 13.60 -8.16
N PRO A 112 -7.12 12.89 -9.25
CA PRO A 112 -6.37 12.84 -10.51
C PRO A 112 -6.08 14.23 -11.07
N LYS A 113 -4.84 14.47 -11.50
CA LYS A 113 -4.42 15.78 -12.02
C LYS A 113 -4.46 15.90 -13.56
N ILE A 114 -4.50 14.78 -14.28
CA ILE A 114 -4.54 14.74 -15.74
C ILE A 114 -5.63 13.77 -16.19
N ILE A 115 -6.68 14.30 -16.84
CA ILE A 115 -7.88 13.54 -17.25
C ILE A 115 -7.58 12.55 -18.40
N PHE A 116 -6.60 12.81 -19.26
CA PHE A 116 -6.32 11.95 -20.42
C PHE A 116 -5.67 10.60 -20.07
N ILE A 117 -4.94 10.48 -18.96
CA ILE A 117 -4.40 9.19 -18.48
C ILE A 117 -5.49 8.36 -17.77
N ALA A 118 -6.53 9.01 -17.24
CA ALA A 118 -7.65 8.32 -16.62
C ALA A 118 -8.36 7.36 -17.60
N LEU A 119 -8.37 7.67 -18.91
CA LEU A 119 -8.93 6.78 -19.94
C LEU A 119 -8.09 5.50 -20.13
N LEU A 120 -6.76 5.56 -20.01
CA LEU A 120 -5.88 4.38 -20.05
C LEU A 120 -6.07 3.49 -18.81
N ILE A 121 -6.26 4.10 -17.64
CA ILE A 121 -6.57 3.38 -16.39
C ILE A 121 -7.96 2.73 -16.48
N ILE A 122 -8.97 3.42 -17.04
CA ILE A 122 -10.31 2.87 -17.29
C ILE A 122 -10.27 1.72 -18.30
N GLN A 123 -9.41 1.77 -19.32
CA GLN A 123 -9.27 0.69 -20.30
C GLN A 123 -8.63 -0.58 -19.68
N CYS A 124 -7.66 -0.42 -18.77
CA CYS A 124 -7.15 -1.54 -17.96
C CYS A 124 -8.21 -2.10 -16.99
N LEU A 125 -9.04 -1.24 -16.37
CA LEU A 125 -10.13 -1.66 -15.49
C LEU A 125 -11.20 -2.49 -16.24
N THR A 126 -11.44 -2.23 -17.54
CA THR A 126 -12.37 -3.04 -18.34
C THR A 126 -11.83 -4.42 -18.73
N LEU A 127 -10.51 -4.65 -18.69
CA LEU A 127 -9.88 -5.94 -19.01
C LEU A 127 -9.72 -6.84 -17.77
N PHE A 128 -9.89 -6.29 -16.56
CA PHE A 128 -9.68 -6.99 -15.30
C PHE A 128 -10.95 -6.97 -14.44
N GLN A 129 -11.98 -7.72 -14.87
CA GLN A 129 -13.17 -8.01 -14.06
C GLN A 129 -12.87 -8.83 -12.78
N ASN A 130 -11.62 -9.19 -12.51
CA ASN A 130 -11.20 -10.01 -11.36
C ASN A 130 -10.26 -9.30 -10.37
N VAL A 131 -9.96 -8.01 -10.54
CA VAL A 131 -9.16 -7.28 -9.55
C VAL A 131 -10.14 -6.71 -8.53
N PHE A 132 -10.04 -7.21 -7.29
CA PHE A 132 -10.76 -6.71 -6.12
C PHE A 132 -10.71 -5.18 -6.10
N CYS A 133 -11.82 -4.56 -6.52
CA CYS A 133 -12.09 -3.17 -6.21
C CYS A 133 -12.25 -3.15 -4.69
N ALA A 134 -11.22 -2.71 -3.96
CA ALA A 134 -11.24 -2.56 -2.52
C ALA A 134 -12.23 -1.43 -2.16
N LEU A 135 -13.52 -1.72 -2.27
CA LEU A 135 -14.57 -1.03 -1.54
C LEU A 135 -14.39 -1.47 -0.08
N ASP A 136 -14.00 -0.51 0.75
CA ASP A 136 -13.69 -0.60 2.18
C ASP A 136 -14.79 -1.27 3.05
N ILE A 137 -15.02 -2.59 2.93
CA ILE A 137 -16.10 -3.27 3.70
C ILE A 137 -15.68 -4.56 4.43
N HIS A 138 -14.49 -5.13 4.22
CA HIS A 138 -14.05 -6.30 5.00
C HIS A 138 -13.00 -5.94 6.04
N ILE A 139 -13.45 -5.51 7.23
CA ILE A 139 -12.68 -5.33 8.49
C ILE A 139 -11.17 -5.20 8.23
N LEU A 140 -10.79 -4.06 7.62
CA LEU A 140 -9.40 -3.70 7.40
C LEU A 140 -8.81 -3.30 8.75
N VAL A 141 -7.79 -4.01 9.23
CA VAL A 141 -6.90 -3.43 10.25
C VAL A 141 -5.98 -2.46 9.53
N TRP A 142 -6.37 -1.18 9.49
CA TRP A 142 -5.55 -0.13 8.90
C TRP A 142 -4.34 0.14 9.80
N LEU A 143 -3.20 -0.42 9.39
CA LEU A 143 -1.95 -0.39 10.12
C LEU A 143 -1.14 0.81 9.65
N CYS A 144 -1.35 1.96 10.29
CA CYS A 144 -0.62 3.17 9.96
C CYS A 144 0.74 3.21 10.67
N MET A 145 1.82 2.96 9.92
CA MET A 145 3.16 3.46 10.24
C MET A 145 3.38 4.71 9.37
N LEU A 146 3.02 5.86 9.95
CA LEU A 146 3.14 7.24 9.43
C LEU A 146 2.08 7.70 8.42
N GLU A 147 1.07 8.43 8.87
CA GLU A 147 0.60 9.61 8.15
C GLU A 147 0.25 10.73 9.13
N SER A 148 0.60 11.97 8.76
CA SER A 148 0.37 13.14 9.62
C SER A 148 -0.35 14.28 8.95
N ARG A 149 -1.11 13.95 7.92
CA ARG A 149 -2.19 14.76 7.38
C ARG A 149 -3.27 13.74 7.05
N LEU A 150 -4.52 14.02 7.43
CA LEU A 150 -5.73 13.32 6.96
C LEU A 150 -6.33 12.19 7.82
N LEU A 151 -6.34 12.39 9.15
CA LEU A 151 -7.44 11.91 9.99
C LEU A 151 -7.79 12.98 11.03
N LEU A 152 -8.25 14.14 10.54
CA LEU A 152 -9.16 15.09 11.20
C LEU A 152 -9.84 15.92 10.10
#